data_AF-A0A2M9IA49-F1
#
_entry.id   AF-A0A2M9IA49-F1
#
_cell.length_a   1.000
_cell.length_b   1.000
_cell.length_c   1.000
_cell.angle_alpha   90.00
_cell.angle_beta   90.00
_cell.angle_gamma   90.00
#
_symmetry.space_group_name_H-M   'P 1'
#
loop_
_entity.id
_entity.type
_entity.pdbx_description
1 polymer ?
#
loop_
_entity_poly.entity_id
_entity_poly.type
_entity_poly.pdbx_seq_one_letter_code
_entity_poly.pdbx_strand_id
1 'polypeptide(L)' 'MGKMTEAEVEAVFARIDTDGSGEIRLRELRDYGLANDGTLDGLKLADFVRAADTDGDRRISLTEFKSYFA' A
#
# COMPACT_ATOMS: atom_id res chain seq x y z
N MET A 1 10.20 0.62 -14.58
CA MET A 1 9.20 1.34 -13.77
C MET A 1 9.78 2.69 -13.44
N GLY A 2 9.14 3.80 -13.87
CA GLY A 2 9.49 5.10 -13.31
C GLY A 2 9.11 5.11 -11.84
N LYS A 3 9.99 5.61 -10.96
CA LYS A 3 9.69 5.82 -9.54
C LYS A 3 8.45 6.72 -9.45
N MET A 4 7.49 6.36 -8.60
CA MET A 4 6.35 7.24 -8.33
C MET A 4 6.86 8.48 -7.59
N THR A 5 6.27 9.63 -7.87
CA THR A 5 6.51 10.84 -7.08
C THR A 5 5.91 10.69 -5.68
N GLU A 6 6.41 11.47 -4.73
CA GLU A 6 5.90 11.45 -3.36
C GLU A 6 4.39 11.76 -3.30
N ALA A 7 3.91 12.67 -4.14
CA ALA A 7 2.50 13.00 -4.24
C ALA A 7 1.64 11.85 -4.81
N GLU A 8 2.16 11.11 -5.80
CA GLU A 8 1.47 9.93 -6.34
C GLU A 8 1.40 8.81 -5.29
N VAL A 9 2.50 8.58 -4.57
CA VAL A 9 2.55 7.63 -3.47
C VAL A 9 1.52 7.98 -2.39
N GLU A 10 1.48 9.24 -1.95
CA GLU A 10 0.53 9.69 -0.93
C GLU A 10 -0.92 9.58 -1.41
N ALA A 11 -1.20 9.87 -2.67
CA ALA A 11 -2.54 9.74 -3.24
C ALA A 11 -3.00 8.27 -3.28
N VAL A 12 -2.12 7.34 -3.66
CA VAL A 12 -2.43 5.90 -3.63
C VAL A 12 -2.59 5.42 -2.20
N PHE A 13 -1.72 5.85 -1.28
CA PHE A 13 -1.81 5.51 0.14
C PHE A 13 -3.15 5.93 0.73
N ALA A 14 -3.54 7.19 0.54
CA ALA A 14 -4.80 7.75 1.03
C ALA A 14 -6.04 7.08 0.41
N ARG A 15 -5.91 6.45 -0.77
CA ARG A 15 -6.99 5.67 -1.38
C ARG A 15 -7.23 4.34 -0.66
N ILE A 16 -6.18 3.78 -0.05
CA ILE A 16 -6.24 2.49 0.66
C ILE A 16 -6.53 2.70 2.14
N ASP A 17 -5.92 3.72 2.77
CA ASP A 17 -6.18 4.13 4.16
C ASP A 17 -7.56 4.82 4.27
N THR A 18 -8.59 4.00 4.40
CA THR A 18 -10.00 4.44 4.45
C THR A 18 -10.41 4.93 5.83
N ASP A 19 -9.73 4.48 6.88
CA ASP A 19 -9.99 4.93 8.25
C ASP A 19 -9.16 6.16 8.67
N GLY A 20 -8.20 6.58 7.83
CA GLY A 20 -7.38 7.75 8.03
C GLY A 20 -6.41 7.58 9.20
N SER A 21 -6.02 6.34 9.51
CA SER A 21 -5.14 6.05 10.64
C SER A 21 -3.68 6.38 10.39
N GLY A 22 -3.30 6.66 9.13
CA GLY A 22 -1.91 6.89 8.73
C GLY A 22 -1.12 5.60 8.51
N GLU A 23 -1.79 4.45 8.57
CA GLU A 23 -1.25 3.12 8.32
C GLU A 23 -2.30 2.29 7.58
N ILE A 24 -1.86 1.55 6.56
CA ILE A 24 -2.73 0.64 5.85
C ILE A 24 -2.79 -0.70 6.61
N ARG A 25 -3.96 -1.05 7.12
CA ARG A 25 -4.16 -2.30 7.89
C ARG A 25 -4.56 -3.46 6.98
N LEU A 26 -4.40 -4.69 7.48
CA LEU A 26 -4.85 -5.91 6.78
C LEU A 26 -6.29 -5.86 6.28
N ARG A 27 -7.19 -5.25 7.06
CA ARG A 27 -8.60 -5.10 6.66
C ARG A 27 -8.72 -4.23 5.41
N GLU A 28 -8.02 -3.11 5.39
CA GLU A 28 -8.07 -2.14 4.29
C GLU A 28 -7.40 -2.69 3.04
N LEU A 29 -6.27 -3.39 3.19
CA LEU A 29 -5.65 -4.16 2.11
C LEU A 29 -6.60 -5.19 1.53
N ARG A 30 -7.32 -5.93 2.39
CA ARG A 30 -8.29 -6.93 1.94
C ARG A 30 -9.43 -6.28 1.19
N ASP A 31 -10.02 -5.22 1.75
CA ASP A 31 -11.15 -4.52 1.15
C ASP A 31 -10.75 -3.89 -0.20
N TYR A 32 -9.56 -3.29 -0.27
CA TYR A 32 -8.98 -2.77 -1.50
C TYR A 32 -8.69 -3.87 -2.53
N GLY A 33 -8.10 -4.99 -2.10
CA GLY A 33 -7.82 -6.13 -2.96
C GLY A 33 -9.09 -6.75 -3.55
N LEU A 34 -10.17 -6.85 -2.76
CA LEU A 34 -11.46 -7.30 -3.27
C LEU A 34 -12.05 -6.35 -4.34
N ALA A 35 -11.81 -5.04 -4.20
CA ALA A 35 -12.29 -4.04 -5.15
C ALA A 35 -11.44 -3.92 -6.43
N ASN A 36 -10.17 -4.36 -6.39
CA ASN A 36 -9.19 -4.17 -7.47
C ASN A 36 -8.58 -5.49 -7.97
N ASP A 37 -9.33 -6.61 -7.86
CA ASP A 37 -8.92 -7.95 -8.30
C ASP A 37 -7.55 -8.41 -7.73
N GLY A 38 -7.25 -8.00 -6.50
CA GLY A 38 -6.01 -8.32 -5.81
C GLY A 38 -4.78 -7.61 -6.37
N THR A 39 -4.97 -6.51 -7.09
CA THR A 39 -3.88 -5.75 -7.71
C THR A 39 -3.81 -4.30 -7.22
N LEU A 40 -2.60 -3.74 -7.24
CA LEU A 40 -2.28 -2.35 -6.94
C LEU A 40 -1.45 -1.80 -8.11
N ASP A 41 -2.05 -0.98 -8.95
CA ASP A 41 -1.42 -0.40 -10.15
C ASP A 41 -0.64 -1.42 -11.00
N GLY A 42 -1.22 -2.61 -11.18
CA GLY A 42 -0.65 -3.72 -11.95
C GLY A 42 0.28 -4.65 -11.18
N LEU A 43 0.61 -4.34 -9.91
CA LEU A 43 1.33 -5.23 -9.01
C LEU A 43 0.36 -6.14 -8.25
N LYS A 44 0.75 -7.36 -7.95
CA LYS A 44 -0.03 -8.21 -7.04
C LYS A 44 0.03 -7.64 -5.64
N LEU A 45 -1.13 -7.37 -5.05
CA LEU A 45 -1.22 -6.77 -3.72
C LEU A 45 -0.54 -7.64 -2.65
N ALA A 46 -0.66 -8.97 -2.76
CA ALA A 46 -0.01 -9.91 -1.84
C ALA A 46 1.53 -9.83 -1.89
N ASP A 47 2.10 -9.66 -3.09
CA ASP A 47 3.55 -9.53 -3.28
C ASP A 47 4.03 -8.16 -2.75
N PHE A 48 3.25 -7.10 -3.01
CA PHE A 48 3.49 -5.77 -2.48
C PHE A 48 3.52 -5.78 -0.95
N VAL A 49 2.49 -6.30 -0.29
CA VAL A 49 2.39 -6.31 1.18
C VAL A 49 3.57 -7.04 1.79
N ARG A 50 3.93 -8.21 1.26
CA ARG A 50 5.07 -8.97 1.76
C ARG A 50 6.41 -8.25 1.56
N ALA A 51 6.55 -7.45 0.52
CA ALA A 51 7.78 -6.74 0.23
C ALA A 51 7.89 -5.39 0.97
N ALA A 52 6.76 -4.75 1.26
CA ALA A 52 6.69 -3.46 1.93
C ALA A 52 6.63 -3.57 3.47
N ASP A 53 6.03 -4.64 4.03
CA ASP A 53 6.01 -4.94 5.47
C ASP A 53 7.41 -5.39 5.94
N THR A 54 8.24 -4.42 6.32
CA THR A 54 9.66 -4.66 6.64
C THR A 54 9.90 -4.90 8.12
N ASP A 55 9.00 -4.40 8.97
CA ASP A 55 9.07 -4.58 10.41
C ASP A 55 8.24 -5.78 10.92
N GLY A 56 7.38 -6.35 10.06
CA GLY A 56 6.59 -7.55 10.35
C GLY A 56 5.35 -7.29 11.20
N ASP A 57 4.90 -6.04 11.33
CA ASP A 57 3.73 -5.66 12.13
C ASP A 57 2.39 -5.98 11.41
N ARG A 58 2.49 -6.40 10.14
CA ARG A 58 1.37 -6.75 9.22
C ARG A 58 0.52 -5.54 8.86
N ARG A 59 1.10 -4.36 8.89
CA ARG A 59 0.55 -3.08 8.45
C ARG A 59 1.57 -2.48 7.49
N ILE A 60 1.13 -1.49 6.72
CA ILE A 60 2.05 -0.74 5.85
C ILE A 60 1.97 0.71 6.28
N SER A 61 3.05 1.20 6.89
CA SER A 61 3.21 2.61 7.20
C SER A 61 3.44 3.44 5.93
N LEU A 62 3.16 4.74 5.97
CA LEU A 62 3.48 5.64 4.86
C LEU A 62 4.98 5.61 4.49
N THR A 63 5.86 5.43 5.48
CA THR A 63 7.30 5.33 5.26
C THR A 63 7.68 4.07 4.49
N GLU A 64 7.09 2.93 4.83
CA GLU A 64 7.30 1.66 4.11
C GLU A 64 6.75 1.72 2.70
N PHE A 65 5.56 2.30 2.54
CA PHE A 65 4.95 2.51 1.24
C PHE A 65 5.85 3.39 0.35
N LYS A 66 6.33 4.53 0.86
CA LYS A 66 7.30 5.39 0.16
C LYS A 66 8.57 4.63 -0.19
N SER A 67 9.13 3.86 0.74
CA SER A 67 10.36 3.09 0.50
C SER A 67 10.23 2.06 -0.61
N TYR A 68 9.04 1.50 -0.82
CA TYR A 68 8.78 0.55 -1.91
C TYR A 68 8.64 1.22 -3.29
N PHE A 69 8.05 2.42 -3.35
CA PHE A 69 7.72 3.10 -4.62
C PHE A 69 8.68 4.24 -5.03
N ALA A 70 9.50 4.75 -4.10
CA ALA A 70 10.43 5.86 -4.29
C ALA A 70 11.79 5.49 -4.89
#